data_AF-A0A524CWU4-F1
#
_entry.id   AF-A0A524CWU4-F1
#
_cell.length_a   1.000
_cell.length_b   1.000
_cell.length_c   1.000
_cell.angle_alpha   90.00
_cell.angle_beta   90.00
_cell.angle_gamma   90.00
#
_symmetry.space_group_name_H-M   'P 1'
#
loop_
_entity.id
_entity.type
_entity.pdbx_description
1 polymer ?
#
loop_
_entity_poly.entity_id
_entity_poly.type
_entity_poly.pdbx_seq_one_letter_code
_entity_poly.pdbx_strand_id
1 'polypeptide(L)'
;MSNQDLNNNIENIGSKWRFCPYCGKEFLHNADNITFCPYCGSNLKALKQKGTIGKITRTEYKSSEKKLTEEEISKNVKKPLWENPPAILFPLLAFTIMQGIVTAITFLLVFFAIGMPDIEIIENFLNSTTFLILASFTELIFIIIPLISAGSYLKKPSLRNRFGILGIPINNRSKVKIIKEIVLGLAFAVVAFFMVNFISLFLEFIVNLFPNVSVDSSSQIDPTGSANLIEIILLVIVMLAIVGPSEEIAFRGYMQKGLVRNVGDKAGLFITALIFTGMHLPATFILILISPISFIINLILMFFPYFAISILLGYLFHTRNENLTAPITLHGVYNSITVIFGFLFYNGTYKALSTYILIIILLMIISFISYYILKYIEKGK
;
A
#
# COMPACT_ATOMS: atom_id res chain seq x y z
N MET A 1 42.95 -2.13 56.62
CA MET A 1 43.03 -3.60 56.52
C MET A 1 42.91 -3.97 55.05
N SER A 2 43.79 -4.86 54.60
CA SER A 2 44.16 -5.14 53.20
C SER A 2 43.15 -6.02 52.45
N ASN A 3 43.23 -5.95 51.11
CA ASN A 3 42.45 -6.68 50.09
C ASN A 3 42.68 -8.21 50.06
N GLN A 4 42.80 -8.90 51.21
CA GLN A 4 43.12 -10.34 51.25
C GLN A 4 42.08 -11.24 51.91
N ASP A 5 40.99 -10.72 52.48
CA ASP A 5 40.04 -11.55 53.26
C ASP A 5 38.76 -11.99 52.51
N LEU A 6 38.67 -11.77 51.19
CA LEU A 6 37.45 -12.11 50.41
C LEU A 6 37.55 -13.38 49.56
N ASN A 7 38.67 -14.10 49.59
CA ASN A 7 38.93 -15.22 48.66
C ASN A 7 38.73 -16.64 49.21
N ASN A 8 38.22 -16.84 50.43
CA ASN A 8 38.20 -18.17 51.05
C ASN A 8 36.80 -18.76 51.35
N ASN A 9 35.73 -18.34 50.67
CA ASN A 9 34.39 -18.96 50.85
C ASN A 9 33.63 -19.15 49.53
N ILE A 10 34.22 -19.85 48.57
CA ILE A 10 33.47 -20.38 47.40
C ILE A 10 33.69 -21.89 47.32
N GLU A 11 33.30 -22.60 48.38
CA GLU A 11 33.03 -24.03 48.32
C GLU A 11 31.53 -24.27 48.52
N ASN A 12 30.92 -24.93 47.54
CA ASN A 12 29.62 -25.61 47.61
C ASN A 12 28.37 -24.82 48.02
N ILE A 13 27.93 -23.90 47.16
CA ILE A 13 26.50 -23.55 47.08
C ILE A 13 25.93 -24.15 45.79
N GLY A 14 25.44 -25.39 45.88
CA GLY A 14 24.48 -25.95 44.92
C GLY A 14 23.18 -25.16 44.98
N SER A 15 23.16 -23.96 44.41
CA SER A 15 22.03 -23.04 44.49
C SER A 15 20.94 -23.46 43.50
N LYS A 16 19.85 -24.00 44.03
CA LYS A 16 18.58 -24.16 43.32
C LYS A 16 18.04 -22.76 43.03
N TRP A 17 17.98 -22.39 41.76
CA TRP A 17 17.46 -21.09 41.35
C TRP A 17 15.93 -21.11 41.42
N ARG A 18 15.36 -20.35 42.36
CA ARG A 18 13.91 -20.16 42.50
C ARG A 18 13.38 -19.02 41.65
N PHE A 19 14.22 -18.02 41.36
CA PHE A 19 13.89 -16.84 40.56
C PHE A 19 14.89 -16.65 39.42
N CYS A 20 14.46 -16.04 38.32
CA CYS A 20 15.35 -15.65 37.23
C CYS A 20 16.20 -14.41 37.62
N PRO A 21 17.55 -14.46 37.53
CA PRO A 21 18.42 -13.32 37.89
C PRO A 21 18.21 -12.09 37.02
N TYR A 22 17.67 -12.25 35.81
CA TYR A 22 17.51 -11.14 34.85
C TYR A 22 16.16 -10.45 34.95
N CYS A 23 15.08 -11.20 35.15
CA CYS A 23 13.72 -10.64 35.12
C CYS A 23 12.97 -10.77 36.45
N GLY A 24 13.56 -11.41 37.46
CA GLY A 24 12.96 -11.56 38.79
C GLY A 24 11.77 -12.51 38.88
N LYS A 25 11.28 -13.08 37.76
CA LYS A 25 10.14 -14.02 37.80
C LYS A 25 10.52 -15.35 38.44
N GLU A 26 9.61 -15.86 39.26
CA GLU A 26 9.71 -17.17 39.91
C GLU A 26 9.51 -18.30 38.90
N PHE A 27 10.29 -19.37 39.02
CA PHE A 27 10.06 -20.58 38.24
C PHE A 27 9.02 -21.46 38.93
N LEU A 28 8.08 -22.02 38.16
CA LEU A 28 7.05 -22.93 38.69
C LEU A 28 7.66 -24.20 39.32
N HIS A 29 8.84 -24.62 38.88
CA HIS A 29 9.61 -25.74 39.41
C HIS A 29 11.12 -25.43 39.45
N ASN A 30 11.89 -26.13 40.29
CA ASN A 30 13.33 -25.92 40.44
C ASN A 30 14.05 -25.91 39.08
N ALA A 31 14.75 -24.80 38.79
CA ALA A 31 15.34 -24.54 37.47
C ALA A 31 16.68 -25.25 37.22
N ASP A 32 16.91 -26.40 37.85
CA ASP A 32 18.23 -27.04 37.85
C ASP A 32 18.71 -27.41 36.45
N ASN A 33 17.78 -27.77 35.56
CA ASN A 33 18.02 -28.17 34.17
C ASN A 33 17.50 -27.17 33.12
N ILE A 34 17.10 -25.96 33.51
CA ILE A 34 16.54 -24.99 32.54
C ILE A 34 17.69 -24.25 31.84
N THR A 35 17.79 -24.41 30.52
CA THR A 35 18.80 -23.72 29.70
C THR A 35 18.46 -22.24 29.49
N PHE A 36 17.18 -21.91 29.30
CA PHE A 36 16.71 -20.55 29.05
C PHE A 36 15.50 -20.19 29.93
N CYS A 37 15.45 -18.96 30.45
CA CYS A 37 14.29 -18.47 31.18
C CYS A 37 13.06 -18.43 30.25
N PRO A 38 11.94 -19.09 30.60
CA PRO A 38 10.73 -19.11 29.75
C PRO A 38 10.05 -17.74 29.65
N TYR A 39 10.35 -16.82 30.57
CA TYR A 39 9.73 -15.49 30.60
C TYR A 39 10.52 -14.42 29.85
N CYS A 40 11.86 -14.46 29.90
CA CYS A 40 12.70 -13.41 29.32
C CYS A 40 13.76 -13.93 28.32
N GLY A 41 13.86 -15.23 28.12
CA GLY A 41 14.80 -15.84 27.17
C GLY A 41 16.27 -15.82 27.60
N SER A 42 16.60 -15.37 28.83
CA SER A 42 18.00 -15.35 29.30
C SER A 42 18.59 -16.76 29.45
N ASN A 43 19.84 -16.96 29.01
CA ASN A 43 20.53 -18.26 29.06
C ASN A 43 21.08 -18.54 30.47
N LEU A 44 20.31 -19.24 31.29
CA LEU A 44 20.61 -19.53 32.69
C LEU A 44 21.78 -20.52 32.85
N LYS A 45 21.97 -21.43 31.89
CA LYS A 45 23.06 -22.41 31.91
C LYS A 45 24.43 -21.73 31.77
N ALA A 46 24.52 -20.71 30.91
CA ALA A 46 25.72 -19.91 30.73
C ALA A 46 26.06 -19.08 31.99
N LEU A 47 25.06 -18.63 32.75
CA LEU A 47 25.28 -17.93 34.03
C LEU A 47 25.84 -18.84 35.11
N LYS A 48 25.27 -20.04 35.27
CA LYS A 48 25.79 -21.03 36.24
C LYS A 48 27.27 -21.34 36.00
N GLN A 49 27.69 -21.37 34.73
CA GLN A 49 29.09 -21.66 34.35
C GLN A 49 30.04 -20.47 34.57
N LYS A 50 29.55 -19.22 34.48
CA LYS A 50 30.39 -18.02 34.59
C LYS A 50 30.46 -17.41 36.00
N GLY A 51 29.61 -17.85 36.94
CA GLY A 51 29.68 -17.49 38.37
C GLY A 51 29.51 -16.00 38.69
N THR A 52 29.29 -15.13 37.70
CA THR A 52 29.22 -13.68 37.87
C THR A 52 28.08 -13.11 37.03
N ILE A 53 27.23 -12.29 37.65
CA ILE A 53 26.28 -11.42 36.95
C ILE A 53 27.09 -10.21 36.46
N GLY A 54 27.98 -10.45 35.49
CA GLY A 54 28.56 -9.34 34.75
C GLY A 54 27.42 -8.58 34.06
N LYS A 55 27.51 -7.24 34.02
CA LYS A 55 26.70 -6.44 33.09
C LYS A 55 26.95 -6.99 31.70
N ILE A 56 26.10 -7.90 31.26
CA ILE A 56 25.98 -8.24 29.85
C ILE A 56 25.37 -6.96 29.28
N THR A 57 26.24 -6.05 28.83
CA THR A 57 25.93 -5.20 27.68
C THR A 57 25.20 -6.14 26.75
N ARG A 58 23.91 -5.87 26.54
CA ARG A 58 23.01 -6.61 25.66
C ARG A 58 23.84 -6.87 24.42
N THR A 59 24.48 -8.03 24.34
CA THR A 59 25.17 -8.45 23.15
C THR A 59 23.98 -8.63 22.28
N GLU A 60 23.75 -7.62 21.45
CA GLU A 60 22.86 -7.68 20.33
C GLU A 60 23.11 -9.06 19.76
N TYR A 61 22.17 -9.96 20.02
CA TYR A 61 21.97 -11.06 19.13
C TYR A 61 21.52 -10.31 17.88
N LYS A 62 22.49 -9.82 17.11
CA LYS A 62 22.34 -9.52 15.71
C LYS A 62 21.85 -10.85 15.19
N SER A 63 20.52 -11.02 15.20
CA SER A 63 19.81 -11.75 14.19
C SER A 63 20.57 -11.40 12.93
N SER A 64 21.42 -12.30 12.46
CA SER A 64 21.93 -12.19 11.13
C SER A 64 20.66 -12.21 10.29
N GLU A 65 20.21 -11.02 9.88
CA GLU A 65 19.03 -10.86 9.05
C GLU A 65 19.22 -11.85 7.92
N LYS A 66 18.49 -12.97 7.97
CA LYS A 66 18.60 -14.00 6.95
C LYS A 66 17.94 -13.42 5.72
N LYS A 67 18.74 -12.67 4.97
CA LYS A 67 18.37 -12.06 3.69
C LYS A 67 17.76 -13.14 2.80
N LEU A 68 16.68 -12.79 2.11
CA LEU A 68 15.94 -13.73 1.29
C LEU A 68 16.76 -14.20 0.09
N THR A 69 16.70 -15.50 -0.15
CA THR A 69 17.23 -16.15 -1.35
C THR A 69 16.21 -16.08 -2.49
N GLU A 70 16.68 -16.22 -3.73
CA GLU A 70 15.81 -16.23 -4.92
C GLU A 70 14.76 -17.35 -4.86
N GLU A 71 15.10 -18.49 -4.27
CA GLU A 71 14.17 -19.60 -4.07
C GLU A 71 13.05 -19.22 -3.08
N GLU A 72 13.36 -18.50 -2.00
CA GLU A 72 12.34 -18.05 -1.04
C GLU A 72 11.43 -16.98 -1.62
N ILE A 73 11.96 -16.10 -2.48
CA ILE A 73 11.18 -15.09 -3.20
C ILE A 73 10.24 -15.78 -4.20
N SER A 74 10.76 -16.74 -4.97
CA SER A 74 9.98 -17.48 -5.96
C SER A 74 8.82 -18.28 -5.35
N LYS A 75 9.01 -18.80 -4.12
CA LYS A 75 7.98 -19.51 -3.34
C LYS A 75 7.09 -18.57 -2.52
N ASN A 76 7.36 -17.26 -2.52
CA ASN A 76 6.74 -16.26 -1.66
C ASN A 76 6.63 -16.71 -0.18
N VAL A 77 7.76 -17.11 0.40
CA VAL A 77 7.78 -17.59 1.79
C VAL A 77 7.35 -16.46 2.75
N LYS A 78 6.37 -16.74 3.62
CA LYS A 78 5.79 -15.82 4.61
C LYS A 78 6.72 -15.56 5.80
N LYS A 79 7.93 -15.08 5.53
CA LYS A 79 8.86 -14.60 6.55
C LYS A 79 8.58 -13.12 6.89
N PRO A 80 8.83 -12.69 8.12
CA PRO A 80 8.88 -11.26 8.44
C PRO A 80 9.91 -10.59 7.51
N LEU A 81 9.55 -9.39 7.04
CA LEU A 81 10.18 -8.76 5.89
C LEU A 81 10.95 -7.52 6.35
N TRP A 82 10.30 -6.36 6.33
CA TRP A 82 10.71 -5.14 7.02
C TRP A 82 9.78 -4.90 8.20
N GLU A 83 10.28 -4.17 9.21
CA GLU A 83 9.48 -3.79 10.38
C GLU A 83 8.34 -2.82 10.03
N ASN A 84 7.45 -2.56 11.00
CA ASN A 84 6.32 -1.65 10.82
C ASN A 84 6.71 -0.22 10.42
N PRO A 85 7.73 0.43 11.03
CA PRO A 85 8.06 1.80 10.66
C PRO A 85 8.52 1.91 9.20
N PRO A 86 9.46 1.10 8.68
CA PRO A 86 9.78 1.10 7.25
C PRO A 86 8.57 0.84 6.34
N ALA A 87 7.68 -0.10 6.71
CA ALA A 87 6.49 -0.44 5.92
C ALA A 87 5.62 0.79 5.62
N ILE A 88 5.50 1.69 6.59
CA ILE A 88 4.67 2.90 6.52
C ILE A 88 5.49 4.08 5.98
N LEU A 89 6.68 4.31 6.53
CA LEU A 89 7.46 5.52 6.27
C LEU A 89 7.94 5.63 4.82
N PHE A 90 8.31 4.52 4.17
CA PHE A 90 8.83 4.62 2.79
C PHE A 90 7.77 4.97 1.74
N PRO A 91 6.58 4.35 1.73
CA PRO A 91 5.48 4.83 0.88
C PRO A 91 5.04 6.26 1.21
N LEU A 92 5.01 6.65 2.48
CA LEU A 92 4.70 8.04 2.86
C LEU A 92 5.79 9.01 2.40
N LEU A 93 7.06 8.62 2.50
CA LEU A 93 8.18 9.41 1.97
C LEU A 93 8.07 9.54 0.44
N ALA A 94 7.71 8.47 -0.27
CA ALA A 94 7.46 8.51 -1.71
C ALA A 94 6.35 9.51 -2.06
N PHE A 95 5.23 9.46 -1.32
CA PHE A 95 4.14 10.41 -1.49
C PHE A 95 4.59 11.85 -1.22
N THR A 96 5.30 12.12 -0.11
CA THR A 96 5.78 13.47 0.21
C THR A 96 6.74 14.01 -0.84
N ILE A 97 7.65 13.18 -1.36
CA ILE A 97 8.59 13.59 -2.42
C ILE A 97 7.83 13.87 -3.72
N MET A 98 6.89 13.01 -4.09
CA MET A 98 6.02 13.19 -5.25
C MET A 98 5.26 14.52 -5.19
N GLN A 99 4.56 14.78 -4.07
CA GLN A 99 3.85 16.04 -3.85
C GLN A 99 4.79 17.25 -3.82
N GLY A 100 5.98 17.10 -3.24
CA GLY A 100 6.99 18.14 -3.24
C GLY A 100 7.45 18.52 -4.65
N ILE A 101 7.64 17.54 -5.55
CA ILE A 101 8.00 17.79 -6.95
C ILE A 101 6.86 18.49 -7.69
N VAL A 102 5.62 18.00 -7.58
CA VAL A 102 4.47 18.63 -8.23
C VAL A 102 4.29 20.07 -7.74
N THR A 103 4.42 20.29 -6.43
CA THR A 103 4.34 21.64 -5.82
C THR A 103 5.47 22.55 -6.30
N ALA A 104 6.71 22.05 -6.37
CA ALA A 104 7.84 22.82 -6.86
C ALA A 104 7.68 23.21 -8.33
N ILE A 105 7.23 22.28 -9.18
CA ILE A 105 6.94 22.56 -10.60
C ILE A 105 5.85 23.61 -10.70
N THR A 106 4.75 23.44 -9.97
CA THR A 106 3.62 24.40 -9.94
C THR A 106 4.09 25.78 -9.50
N PHE A 107 4.88 25.86 -8.43
CA PHE A 107 5.43 27.11 -7.92
C PHE A 107 6.33 27.79 -8.96
N LEU A 108 7.22 27.04 -9.63
CA LEU A 108 8.09 27.60 -10.67
C LEU A 108 7.27 28.13 -11.85
N LEU A 109 6.26 27.39 -12.31
CA LEU A 109 5.36 27.82 -13.39
C LEU A 109 4.65 29.13 -13.03
N VAL A 110 4.08 29.22 -11.83
CA VAL A 110 3.43 30.44 -11.34
C VAL A 110 4.44 31.57 -11.20
N PHE A 111 5.58 31.34 -10.56
CA PHE A 111 6.62 32.34 -10.31
C PHE A 111 7.13 33.00 -11.59
N PHE A 112 7.45 32.20 -12.61
CA PHE A 112 7.97 32.73 -13.89
C PHE A 112 6.94 33.50 -14.71
N ALA A 113 5.66 33.36 -14.37
CA ALA A 113 4.59 34.08 -15.04
C ALA A 113 4.06 35.27 -14.23
N ILE A 114 4.56 35.49 -13.01
CA ILE A 114 4.29 36.72 -12.26
C ILE A 114 4.77 37.91 -13.11
N GLY A 115 3.85 38.81 -13.44
CA GLY A 115 4.11 39.97 -14.30
C GLY A 115 3.75 39.77 -15.78
N MET A 116 3.30 38.57 -16.17
CA MET A 116 2.62 38.37 -17.45
C MET A 116 1.13 38.77 -17.32
N PRO A 117 0.53 39.37 -18.36
CA PRO A 117 -0.88 39.78 -18.34
C PRO A 117 -1.86 38.60 -18.23
N ASP A 118 -1.41 37.36 -18.50
CA ASP A 118 -2.27 36.20 -18.70
C ASP A 118 -2.13 35.11 -17.62
N ILE A 119 -2.30 35.47 -16.34
CA ILE A 119 -2.29 34.49 -15.21
C ILE A 119 -3.35 33.39 -15.40
N GLU A 120 -4.46 33.70 -16.05
CA GLU A 120 -5.54 32.77 -16.38
C GLU A 120 -5.05 31.57 -17.22
N ILE A 121 -4.04 31.76 -18.09
CA ILE A 121 -3.46 30.67 -18.89
C ILE A 121 -2.82 29.61 -17.98
N ILE A 122 -2.18 30.02 -16.88
CA ILE A 122 -1.55 29.09 -15.95
C ILE A 122 -2.60 28.35 -15.16
N GLU A 123 -3.61 29.04 -14.66
CA GLU A 123 -4.71 28.41 -13.92
C GLU A 123 -5.41 27.36 -14.79
N ASN A 124 -5.72 27.72 -16.04
CA ASN A 124 -6.28 26.79 -17.02
C ASN A 124 -5.35 25.62 -17.31
N PHE A 125 -4.03 25.85 -17.40
CA PHE A 125 -3.06 24.78 -17.58
C PHE A 125 -3.00 23.85 -16.36
N LEU A 126 -2.92 24.37 -15.14
CA LEU A 126 -2.86 23.58 -13.91
C LEU A 126 -4.12 22.73 -13.69
N ASN A 127 -5.27 23.20 -14.18
CA ASN A 127 -6.53 22.47 -14.15
C ASN A 127 -6.75 21.58 -15.40
N SER A 128 -5.81 21.57 -16.36
CA SER A 128 -5.95 20.82 -17.60
C SER A 128 -5.63 19.33 -17.44
N THR A 129 -6.23 18.51 -18.31
CA THR A 129 -5.85 17.08 -18.41
C THR A 129 -4.39 16.90 -18.80
N THR A 130 -3.82 17.79 -19.62
CA THR A 130 -2.39 17.75 -19.96
C THR A 130 -1.52 17.87 -18.69
N PHE A 131 -1.80 18.80 -17.79
CA PHE A 131 -1.05 18.90 -16.54
C PHE A 131 -1.21 17.65 -15.67
N LEU A 132 -2.43 17.09 -15.57
CA LEU A 132 -2.67 15.82 -14.87
C LEU A 132 -1.82 14.68 -15.43
N ILE A 133 -1.75 14.53 -16.76
CA ILE A 133 -0.90 13.54 -17.43
C ILE A 133 0.57 13.72 -17.02
N LEU A 134 1.09 14.95 -17.11
CA LEU A 134 2.48 15.26 -16.78
C LEU A 134 2.78 15.02 -15.30
N ALA A 135 1.89 15.47 -14.41
CA ALA A 135 2.03 15.29 -12.96
C ALA A 135 2.03 13.80 -12.57
N SER A 136 1.24 12.96 -13.25
CA SER A 136 1.16 11.51 -12.99
C SER A 136 2.51 10.79 -13.19
N PHE A 137 3.44 11.32 -14.00
CA PHE A 137 4.78 10.73 -14.13
C PHE A 137 5.60 10.81 -12.84
N THR A 138 5.27 11.75 -11.95
CA THR A 138 5.93 11.85 -10.63
C THR A 138 5.62 10.65 -9.74
N GLU A 139 4.53 9.92 -10.01
CA GLU A 139 4.16 8.71 -9.27
C GLU A 139 5.15 7.56 -9.45
N LEU A 140 6.03 7.60 -10.44
CA LEU A 140 7.13 6.61 -10.58
C LEU A 140 8.02 6.54 -9.32
N ILE A 141 8.00 7.57 -8.47
CA ILE A 141 8.64 7.56 -7.15
C ILE A 141 8.10 6.43 -6.26
N PHE A 142 6.81 6.08 -6.37
CA PHE A 142 6.21 4.94 -5.68
C PHE A 142 6.77 3.58 -6.14
N ILE A 143 7.43 3.51 -7.29
CA ILE A 143 8.22 2.34 -7.66
C ILE A 143 9.63 2.47 -7.10
N ILE A 144 10.29 3.62 -7.31
CA ILE A 144 11.71 3.82 -7.03
C ILE A 144 12.04 3.56 -5.55
N ILE A 145 11.32 4.18 -4.62
CA ILE A 145 11.65 4.10 -3.19
C ILE A 145 11.45 2.68 -2.63
N PRO A 146 10.27 2.04 -2.80
CA PRO A 146 10.08 0.65 -2.40
C PRO A 146 11.07 -0.30 -3.05
N LEU A 147 11.42 -0.09 -4.32
CA LEU A 147 12.37 -0.94 -5.04
C LEU A 147 13.78 -0.83 -4.45
N ILE A 148 14.25 0.38 -4.14
CA ILE A 148 15.54 0.61 -3.47
C ILE A 148 15.55 -0.07 -2.11
N SER A 149 14.52 0.19 -1.29
CA SER A 149 14.39 -0.32 0.07
C SER A 149 14.31 -1.85 0.11
N ALA A 150 13.53 -2.47 -0.79
CA ALA A 150 13.42 -3.93 -0.87
C ALA A 150 14.77 -4.63 -1.09
N GLY A 151 15.76 -3.95 -1.68
CA GLY A 151 17.09 -4.52 -1.91
C GLY A 151 17.89 -4.84 -0.67
N SER A 152 17.69 -4.12 0.45
CA SER A 152 18.44 -4.40 1.69
C SER A 152 18.11 -5.79 2.26
N TYR A 153 16.91 -6.30 1.97
CA TYR A 153 16.37 -7.57 2.45
C TYR A 153 16.75 -8.78 1.58
N LEU A 154 17.48 -8.57 0.49
CA LEU A 154 17.78 -9.60 -0.52
C LEU A 154 19.24 -10.03 -0.47
N LYS A 155 19.48 -11.34 -0.57
CA LYS A 155 20.85 -11.89 -0.68
C LYS A 155 21.52 -11.45 -1.99
N LYS A 156 20.73 -11.39 -3.07
CA LYS A 156 21.14 -10.88 -4.40
C LYS A 156 20.13 -9.83 -4.86
N PRO A 157 20.40 -8.53 -4.68
CA PRO A 157 19.44 -7.45 -4.91
C PRO A 157 19.32 -7.04 -6.39
N SER A 158 19.10 -8.02 -7.29
CA SER A 158 18.81 -7.77 -8.71
C SER A 158 17.43 -7.14 -8.89
N LEU A 159 17.21 -6.41 -10.00
CA LEU A 159 15.89 -5.83 -10.31
C LEU A 159 14.78 -6.87 -10.29
N ARG A 160 15.04 -8.04 -10.89
CA ARG A 160 14.13 -9.19 -10.84
C ARG A 160 13.75 -9.54 -9.40
N ASN A 161 14.73 -9.76 -8.52
CA ASN A 161 14.45 -10.16 -7.14
C ASN A 161 13.75 -9.06 -6.33
N ARG A 162 14.05 -7.78 -6.59
CA ARG A 162 13.37 -6.63 -5.98
C ARG A 162 11.89 -6.57 -6.37
N PHE A 163 11.57 -6.73 -7.65
CA PHE A 163 10.17 -6.84 -8.08
C PHE A 163 9.50 -8.11 -7.55
N GLY A 164 10.26 -9.22 -7.47
CA GLY A 164 9.80 -10.49 -6.92
C GLY A 164 9.31 -10.39 -5.48
N ILE A 165 10.12 -9.80 -4.60
CA ILE A 165 9.75 -9.62 -3.19
C ILE A 165 8.56 -8.67 -3.02
N LEU A 166 8.41 -7.68 -3.91
CA LEU A 166 7.26 -6.77 -3.94
C LEU A 166 5.97 -7.46 -4.44
N GLY A 167 6.05 -8.65 -5.04
CA GLY A 167 4.88 -9.43 -5.46
C GLY A 167 4.64 -9.45 -6.97
N ILE A 168 5.57 -8.91 -7.77
CA ILE A 168 5.58 -9.15 -9.22
C ILE A 168 6.06 -10.59 -9.45
N PRO A 169 5.33 -11.42 -10.20
CA PRO A 169 5.72 -12.81 -10.41
C PRO A 169 7.01 -12.93 -11.23
N ILE A 170 8.09 -13.41 -10.60
CA ILE A 170 9.42 -13.60 -11.23
C ILE A 170 9.66 -15.00 -11.79
N ASN A 171 8.80 -15.97 -11.44
CA ASN A 171 8.93 -17.34 -11.91
C ASN A 171 8.45 -17.43 -13.35
N ASN A 172 8.93 -18.44 -14.07
CA ASN A 172 8.43 -18.81 -15.38
C ASN A 172 7.02 -19.42 -15.25
N ARG A 173 6.05 -18.61 -14.81
CA ARG A 173 4.65 -19.00 -14.72
C ARG A 173 4.18 -19.26 -16.15
N SER A 174 3.46 -20.36 -16.35
CA SER A 174 2.78 -20.62 -17.63
C SER A 174 1.94 -19.40 -18.01
N LYS A 175 1.93 -19.01 -19.29
CA LYS A 175 1.14 -17.87 -19.82
C LYS A 175 -0.31 -17.88 -19.30
N VAL A 176 -0.91 -19.06 -19.20
CA VAL A 176 -2.26 -19.30 -18.64
C VAL A 176 -2.44 -18.69 -17.24
N LYS A 177 -1.44 -18.82 -16.35
CA LYS A 177 -1.51 -18.27 -14.99
C LYS A 177 -1.48 -16.75 -14.98
N ILE A 178 -0.69 -16.13 -15.85
CA ILE A 178 -0.62 -14.66 -15.94
C ILE A 178 -1.93 -14.12 -16.50
N ILE A 179 -2.42 -14.69 -17.62
CA ILE A 179 -3.69 -14.29 -18.24
C ILE A 179 -4.85 -14.45 -17.25
N LYS A 180 -4.87 -15.53 -16.47
CA LYS A 180 -5.87 -15.74 -15.42
C LYS A 180 -5.91 -14.61 -14.38
N GLU A 181 -4.74 -14.10 -13.94
CA GLU A 181 -4.71 -12.97 -13.00
C GLU A 181 -5.13 -11.65 -13.66
N ILE A 182 -4.73 -11.40 -14.92
CA ILE A 182 -5.13 -10.20 -15.68
C ILE A 182 -6.66 -10.18 -15.84
N VAL A 183 -7.23 -11.28 -16.33
CA VAL A 183 -8.68 -11.42 -16.53
C VAL A 183 -9.45 -11.27 -15.22
N LEU A 184 -8.91 -11.78 -14.11
CA LEU A 184 -9.50 -11.56 -12.79
C LEU A 184 -9.49 -10.07 -12.42
N GLY A 185 -8.37 -9.38 -12.64
CA GLY A 185 -8.27 -7.93 -12.43
C GLY A 185 -9.26 -7.14 -13.27
N LEU A 186 -9.44 -7.49 -14.55
CA LEU A 186 -10.43 -6.87 -15.44
C LEU A 186 -11.86 -7.01 -14.90
N ALA A 187 -12.23 -8.20 -14.44
CA ALA A 187 -13.55 -8.44 -13.86
C ALA A 187 -13.77 -7.57 -12.61
N PHE A 188 -12.79 -7.56 -11.70
CA PHE A 188 -12.89 -6.79 -10.47
C PHE A 188 -12.77 -5.27 -10.68
N ALA A 189 -12.19 -4.79 -11.79
CA ALA A 189 -12.16 -3.36 -12.12
C ALA A 189 -13.58 -2.82 -12.36
N VAL A 190 -14.42 -3.60 -13.04
CA VAL A 190 -15.83 -3.22 -13.29
C VAL A 190 -16.64 -3.32 -12.00
N VAL A 191 -16.41 -4.36 -11.18
CA VAL A 191 -17.02 -4.45 -9.84
C VAL A 191 -16.64 -3.24 -8.98
N ALA A 192 -15.37 -2.85 -8.98
CA ALA A 192 -14.86 -1.67 -8.28
C ALA A 192 -15.56 -0.40 -8.76
N PHE A 193 -15.72 -0.22 -10.08
CA PHE A 193 -16.41 0.94 -10.64
C PHE A 193 -17.83 1.07 -10.13
N PHE A 194 -18.64 0.01 -10.21
CA PHE A 194 -20.02 0.04 -9.71
C PHE A 194 -20.08 0.17 -8.18
N MET A 195 -19.20 -0.49 -7.44
CA MET A 195 -19.12 -0.40 -5.98
C MET A 195 -18.85 1.04 -5.54
N VAL A 196 -17.83 1.68 -6.11
CA VAL A 196 -17.45 3.05 -5.77
C VAL A 196 -18.59 4.01 -6.11
N ASN A 197 -19.13 3.95 -7.34
CA ASN A 197 -20.24 4.83 -7.74
C ASN A 197 -21.49 4.62 -6.88
N PHE A 198 -21.81 3.38 -6.52
CA PHE A 198 -22.93 3.10 -5.62
C PHE A 198 -22.72 3.72 -4.24
N ILE A 199 -21.52 3.59 -3.66
CA ILE A 199 -21.21 4.20 -2.36
C ILE A 199 -21.29 5.73 -2.46
N SER A 200 -20.72 6.33 -3.51
CA SER A 200 -20.79 7.78 -3.73
C SER A 200 -22.23 8.28 -3.82
N LEU A 201 -23.05 7.66 -4.67
CA LEU A 201 -24.47 8.02 -4.83
C LEU A 201 -25.28 7.82 -3.55
N PHE A 202 -25.00 6.74 -2.81
CA PHE A 202 -25.66 6.50 -1.54
C PHE A 202 -25.31 7.58 -0.52
N LEU A 203 -24.04 7.98 -0.41
CA LEU A 203 -23.61 9.02 0.51
C LEU A 203 -24.14 10.40 0.11
N GLU A 204 -24.15 10.71 -1.18
CA GLU A 204 -24.76 11.93 -1.71
C GLU A 204 -26.26 11.99 -1.37
N PHE A 205 -26.98 10.88 -1.56
CA PHE A 205 -28.38 10.76 -1.14
C PHE A 205 -28.54 11.05 0.36
N ILE A 206 -27.71 10.44 1.22
CA ILE A 206 -27.76 10.67 2.67
C ILE A 206 -27.48 12.13 3.04
N VAL A 207 -26.48 12.77 2.41
CA VAL A 207 -26.16 14.18 2.65
C VAL A 207 -27.31 15.10 2.23
N ASN A 208 -27.96 14.82 1.10
CA ASN A 208 -29.09 15.60 0.60
C ASN A 208 -30.38 15.44 1.44
N LEU A 209 -30.42 14.50 2.41
CA LEU A 209 -31.51 14.43 3.39
C LEU A 209 -31.41 15.55 4.44
N PHE A 210 -30.26 16.20 4.59
CA PHE A 210 -30.06 17.27 5.58
C PHE A 210 -30.48 18.63 4.98
N PRO A 211 -31.52 19.28 5.53
CA PRO A 211 -31.94 20.60 5.05
C PRO A 211 -30.82 21.63 5.24
N ASN A 212 -30.63 22.50 4.24
CA ASN A 212 -29.56 23.51 4.14
C ASN A 212 -28.15 22.96 3.84
N VAL A 213 -28.03 21.69 3.46
CA VAL A 213 -26.80 21.12 2.92
C VAL A 213 -27.06 20.74 1.47
N SER A 214 -26.59 21.56 0.53
CA SER A 214 -26.53 21.19 -0.88
C SER A 214 -25.12 20.76 -1.22
N VAL A 215 -24.99 19.58 -1.82
CA VAL A 215 -23.76 19.19 -2.51
C VAL A 215 -23.78 19.89 -3.86
N ASP A 216 -23.06 21.02 -3.99
CA ASP A 216 -22.80 21.60 -5.30
C ASP A 216 -21.79 20.70 -6.02
N SER A 217 -22.32 19.72 -6.75
CA SER A 217 -21.53 18.86 -7.65
C SER A 217 -20.90 19.64 -8.82
N SER A 218 -21.33 20.89 -9.05
CA SER A 218 -20.84 21.77 -10.11
C SER A 218 -19.55 22.51 -9.79
N SER A 219 -19.08 22.53 -8.54
CA SER A 219 -17.88 23.30 -8.16
C SER A 219 -16.57 22.52 -8.24
N GLN A 220 -16.61 21.22 -8.53
CA GLN A 220 -15.41 20.43 -8.80
C GLN A 220 -15.15 20.44 -10.30
N ILE A 221 -14.08 21.13 -10.72
CA ILE A 221 -13.58 21.05 -12.08
C ILE A 221 -13.04 19.63 -12.26
N ASP A 222 -13.81 18.77 -12.94
CA ASP A 222 -13.30 17.49 -13.42
C ASP A 222 -12.42 17.77 -14.66
N PRO A 223 -11.10 17.51 -14.61
CA PRO A 223 -10.19 17.79 -15.72
C PRO A 223 -10.61 17.10 -17.02
N THR A 224 -11.37 16.00 -16.92
CA THR A 224 -11.87 15.25 -18.09
C THR A 224 -12.98 15.98 -18.84
N GLY A 225 -13.65 16.96 -18.23
CA GLY A 225 -14.70 17.75 -18.86
C GLY A 225 -14.19 18.63 -20.00
N SER A 226 -12.99 19.19 -19.87
CA SER A 226 -12.36 20.03 -20.90
C SER A 226 -11.35 19.29 -21.79
N ALA A 227 -11.20 17.98 -21.63
CA ALA A 227 -10.20 17.19 -22.32
C ALA A 227 -10.58 16.92 -23.78
N ASN A 228 -9.58 16.81 -24.66
CA ASN A 228 -9.78 16.26 -26.00
C ASN A 228 -9.53 14.74 -26.05
N LEU A 229 -9.90 14.10 -27.17
CA LEU A 229 -9.79 12.64 -27.32
C LEU A 229 -8.36 12.12 -27.18
N ILE A 230 -7.35 12.86 -27.66
CA ILE A 230 -5.94 12.45 -27.57
C ILE A 230 -5.49 12.48 -26.11
N GLU A 231 -5.85 13.53 -25.38
CA GLU A 231 -5.57 13.65 -23.94
C GLU A 231 -6.18 12.49 -23.16
N ILE A 232 -7.44 12.12 -23.44
CA ILE A 232 -8.08 10.97 -22.76
C ILE A 232 -7.37 9.66 -23.07
N ILE A 233 -6.96 9.42 -24.32
CA ILE A 233 -6.20 8.22 -24.69
C ILE A 233 -4.87 8.17 -23.93
N LEU A 234 -4.14 9.29 -23.88
CA LEU A 234 -2.89 9.39 -23.14
C LEU A 234 -3.09 9.19 -21.64
N LEU A 235 -4.15 9.78 -21.07
CA LEU A 235 -4.47 9.62 -19.66
C LEU A 235 -4.80 8.16 -19.33
N VAL A 236 -5.57 7.45 -20.17
CA VAL A 236 -5.83 6.01 -20.02
C VAL A 236 -4.52 5.20 -20.05
N ILE A 237 -3.61 5.50 -20.97
CA ILE A 237 -2.30 4.83 -21.02
C ILE A 237 -1.52 5.07 -19.74
N VAL A 238 -1.51 6.30 -19.22
CA VAL A 238 -0.86 6.67 -17.96
C VAL A 238 -1.49 5.93 -16.76
N MET A 239 -2.82 5.83 -16.71
CA MET A 239 -3.53 5.09 -15.64
C MET A 239 -3.14 3.60 -15.62
N LEU A 240 -2.98 2.98 -16.79
CA LEU A 240 -2.62 1.56 -16.92
C LEU A 240 -1.12 1.30 -16.69
N ALA A 241 -0.25 2.18 -17.19
CA ALA A 241 1.19 1.93 -17.25
C ALA A 241 1.97 2.56 -16.09
N ILE A 242 1.45 3.63 -15.49
CA ILE A 242 2.15 4.40 -14.46
C ILE A 242 1.37 4.33 -13.14
N VAL A 243 0.14 4.86 -13.10
CA VAL A 243 -0.59 5.06 -11.83
C VAL A 243 -0.88 3.74 -11.13
N GLY A 244 -1.65 2.86 -11.79
CA GLY A 244 -1.99 1.55 -11.24
C GLY A 244 -0.75 0.74 -10.79
N PRO A 245 0.26 0.53 -11.64
CA PRO A 245 1.47 -0.18 -11.24
C PRO A 245 2.23 0.46 -10.07
N SER A 246 2.41 1.78 -10.09
CA SER A 246 3.26 2.49 -9.11
C SER A 246 2.63 2.44 -7.73
N GLU A 247 1.35 2.78 -7.62
CA GLU A 247 0.63 2.75 -6.37
C GLU A 247 0.50 1.33 -5.79
N GLU A 248 0.18 0.32 -6.61
CA GLU A 248 0.08 -1.04 -6.13
C GLU A 248 1.41 -1.59 -5.61
N ILE A 249 2.53 -1.22 -6.24
CA ILE A 249 3.87 -1.59 -5.76
C ILE A 249 4.14 -0.98 -4.39
N ALA A 250 3.84 0.31 -4.19
CA ALA A 250 4.06 0.98 -2.91
C ALA A 250 3.11 0.49 -1.82
N PHE A 251 1.81 0.43 -2.08
CA PHE A 251 0.83 0.18 -1.03
C PHE A 251 0.57 -1.29 -0.80
N ARG A 252 0.49 -2.12 -1.83
CA ARG A 252 0.19 -3.55 -1.67
C ARG A 252 1.49 -4.32 -1.55
N GLY A 253 2.40 -4.09 -2.50
CA GLY A 253 3.67 -4.78 -2.58
C GLY A 253 4.62 -4.48 -1.42
N TYR A 254 4.62 -3.23 -0.93
CA TYR A 254 5.49 -2.80 0.15
C TYR A 254 4.74 -2.60 1.49
N MET A 255 3.81 -1.64 1.58
CA MET A 255 3.15 -1.31 2.85
C MET A 255 2.36 -2.48 3.42
N GLN A 256 1.36 -2.96 2.69
CA GLN A 256 0.46 -4.02 3.14
C GLN A 256 1.22 -5.30 3.41
N LYS A 257 2.11 -5.70 2.49
CA LYS A 257 2.94 -6.90 2.68
C LYS A 257 3.75 -6.84 3.97
N GLY A 258 4.38 -5.70 4.28
CA GLY A 258 5.11 -5.50 5.52
C GLY A 258 4.20 -5.58 6.75
N LEU A 259 3.13 -4.78 6.75
CA LEU A 259 2.20 -4.71 7.89
C LEU A 259 1.52 -6.05 8.16
N VAL A 260 1.04 -6.74 7.14
CA VAL A 260 0.40 -8.07 7.28
C VAL A 260 1.33 -9.07 7.95
N ARG A 261 2.63 -9.05 7.60
CA ARG A 261 3.63 -9.98 8.16
C ARG A 261 4.01 -9.66 9.61
N ASN A 262 3.75 -8.46 10.09
CA ASN A 262 4.16 -8.01 11.43
C ASN A 262 3.00 -7.86 12.43
N VAL A 263 1.85 -7.35 11.96
CA VAL A 263 0.66 -7.08 12.81
C VAL A 263 -0.55 -7.96 12.47
N GLY A 264 -0.43 -8.83 11.47
CA GLY A 264 -1.44 -9.80 11.06
C GLY A 264 -2.30 -9.34 9.88
N ASP A 265 -2.96 -10.31 9.23
CA ASP A 265 -3.67 -10.14 7.96
C ASP A 265 -4.72 -9.02 7.99
N LYS A 266 -5.62 -9.06 8.98
CA LYS A 266 -6.74 -8.11 9.08
C LYS A 266 -6.27 -6.70 9.42
N ALA A 267 -5.41 -6.58 10.43
CA ALA A 267 -4.90 -5.29 10.88
C ALA A 267 -4.03 -4.63 9.80
N GLY A 268 -3.12 -5.39 9.19
CA GLY A 268 -2.25 -4.87 8.13
C GLY A 268 -3.02 -4.37 6.91
N LEU A 269 -4.04 -5.13 6.48
CA LEU A 269 -4.93 -4.71 5.38
C LEU A 269 -5.70 -3.43 5.74
N PHE A 270 -6.31 -3.38 6.92
CA PHE A 270 -7.11 -2.23 7.35
C PHE A 270 -6.26 -0.96 7.51
N ILE A 271 -5.07 -1.06 8.12
CA ILE A 271 -4.14 0.06 8.27
C ILE A 271 -3.68 0.57 6.91
N THR A 272 -3.33 -0.31 5.97
CA THR A 272 -2.99 0.12 4.60
C THR A 272 -4.16 0.85 3.95
N ALA A 273 -5.39 0.36 4.09
CA ALA A 273 -6.56 1.00 3.50
C ALA A 273 -6.81 2.41 4.07
N LEU A 274 -6.65 2.60 5.38
CA LEU A 274 -6.73 3.91 6.01
C LEU A 274 -5.65 4.88 5.50
N ILE A 275 -4.40 4.43 5.43
CA ILE A 275 -3.29 5.26 4.96
C ILE A 275 -3.50 5.64 3.49
N PHE A 276 -3.82 4.66 2.63
CA PHE A 276 -4.15 4.86 1.22
C PHE A 276 -5.23 5.94 1.04
N THR A 277 -6.33 5.79 1.78
CA THR A 277 -7.45 6.75 1.78
C THR A 277 -6.97 8.13 2.20
N GLY A 278 -6.21 8.24 3.30
CA GLY A 278 -5.70 9.51 3.81
C GLY A 278 -4.85 10.30 2.80
N MET A 279 -4.02 9.62 2.00
CA MET A 279 -3.18 10.30 0.99
C MET A 279 -3.96 10.86 -0.20
N HIS A 280 -5.22 10.45 -0.40
CA HIS A 280 -6.09 10.98 -1.44
C HIS A 280 -6.93 12.18 -0.98
N LEU A 281 -6.89 12.52 0.31
CA LEU A 281 -7.68 13.60 0.91
C LEU A 281 -6.96 14.95 1.13
N PRO A 282 -5.66 15.20 0.79
CA PRO A 282 -5.01 16.48 1.10
C PRO A 282 -5.76 17.74 0.63
N ALA A 283 -6.32 17.72 -0.58
CA ALA A 283 -7.07 18.85 -1.12
C ALA A 283 -8.33 19.16 -0.27
N THR A 284 -8.98 18.13 0.29
CA THR A 284 -10.14 18.28 1.17
C THR A 284 -9.78 19.04 2.45
N PHE A 285 -8.56 18.90 2.99
CA PHE A 285 -8.15 19.61 4.20
C PHE A 285 -8.06 21.13 4.01
N ILE A 286 -7.93 21.64 2.79
CA ILE A 286 -7.97 23.09 2.50
C ILE A 286 -9.34 23.67 2.84
N LEU A 287 -10.41 22.88 2.66
CA LEU A 287 -11.79 23.31 2.94
C LEU A 287 -12.02 23.66 4.41
N ILE A 288 -11.19 23.17 5.33
CA ILE A 288 -11.26 23.53 6.76
C ILE A 288 -11.15 25.05 6.95
N LEU A 289 -10.37 25.73 6.10
CA LEU A 289 -10.15 27.18 6.15
C LEU A 289 -11.34 27.99 5.60
N ILE A 290 -12.20 27.36 4.78
CA ILE A 290 -13.33 28.00 4.12
C ILE A 290 -14.62 27.73 4.89
N SER A 291 -14.89 26.46 5.20
CA SER A 291 -16.11 26.02 5.86
C SER A 291 -15.90 24.65 6.54
N PRO A 292 -15.98 24.57 7.88
CA PRO A 292 -15.91 23.29 8.60
C PRO A 292 -16.99 22.29 8.15
N ILE A 293 -18.17 22.78 7.77
CA ILE A 293 -19.27 21.93 7.30
C ILE A 293 -18.93 21.34 5.92
N SER A 294 -18.46 22.18 4.98
CA SER A 294 -18.06 21.72 3.64
C SER A 294 -16.90 20.74 3.71
N PHE A 295 -15.97 20.93 4.65
CA PHE A 295 -14.91 19.96 4.95
C PHE A 295 -15.48 18.60 5.38
N ILE A 296 -16.38 18.57 6.37
CA ILE A 296 -16.94 17.30 6.88
C ILE A 296 -17.70 16.56 5.77
N ILE A 297 -18.49 17.29 4.97
CA ILE A 297 -19.24 16.71 3.85
C ILE A 297 -18.29 16.10 2.82
N ASN A 298 -17.32 16.87 2.32
CA ASN A 298 -16.36 16.37 1.33
C ASN A 298 -15.51 15.23 1.89
N LEU A 299 -15.15 15.30 3.18
CA LEU A 299 -14.43 14.22 3.85
C LEU A 299 -15.23 12.92 3.79
N ILE A 300 -16.52 12.95 4.14
CA ILE A 300 -17.39 11.76 4.09
C ILE A 300 -17.54 11.27 2.64
N LEU A 301 -17.84 12.18 1.71
CA LEU A 301 -18.08 11.84 0.31
C LEU A 301 -16.85 11.21 -0.36
N MET A 302 -15.64 11.62 -0.01
CA MET A 302 -14.41 11.10 -0.61
C MET A 302 -13.81 9.91 0.17
N PHE A 303 -13.91 9.92 1.51
CA PHE A 303 -13.25 8.91 2.36
C PHE A 303 -13.77 7.50 2.06
N PHE A 304 -15.09 7.29 2.07
CA PHE A 304 -15.65 5.95 1.95
C PHE A 304 -15.45 5.30 0.58
N PRO A 305 -15.57 6.02 -0.56
CA PRO A 305 -15.17 5.51 -1.87
C PRO A 305 -13.72 5.04 -1.93
N TYR A 306 -12.76 5.89 -1.51
CA TYR A 306 -11.34 5.54 -1.51
C TYR A 306 -11.02 4.39 -0.56
N PHE A 307 -11.68 4.37 0.60
CA PHE A 307 -11.52 3.30 1.56
C PHE A 307 -12.03 1.97 1.00
N ALA A 308 -13.20 1.97 0.37
CA ALA A 308 -13.79 0.77 -0.22
C ALA A 308 -12.92 0.17 -1.33
N ILE A 309 -12.44 0.99 -2.28
CA ILE A 309 -11.53 0.50 -3.34
C ILE A 309 -10.22 0.00 -2.76
N SER A 310 -9.69 0.64 -1.71
CA SER A 310 -8.45 0.22 -1.09
C SER A 310 -8.57 -1.13 -0.37
N ILE A 311 -9.68 -1.35 0.33
CA ILE A 311 -10.02 -2.65 0.92
C ILE A 311 -10.13 -3.73 -0.16
N LEU A 312 -10.82 -3.45 -1.27
CA LEU A 312 -10.99 -4.39 -2.37
C LEU A 312 -9.64 -4.80 -3.00
N LEU A 313 -8.79 -3.82 -3.31
CA LEU A 313 -7.44 -4.04 -3.82
C LEU A 313 -6.58 -4.86 -2.84
N GLY A 314 -6.61 -4.48 -1.56
CA GLY A 314 -5.85 -5.17 -0.52
C GLY A 314 -6.32 -6.60 -0.28
N TYR A 315 -7.64 -6.83 -0.32
CA TYR A 315 -8.23 -8.16 -0.21
C TYR A 315 -7.88 -9.03 -1.41
N LEU A 316 -7.97 -8.49 -2.64
CA LEU A 316 -7.56 -9.19 -3.84
C LEU A 316 -6.07 -9.57 -3.75
N PHE A 317 -5.19 -8.63 -3.44
CA PHE A 317 -3.76 -8.89 -3.28
C PHE A 317 -3.48 -10.01 -2.27
N HIS A 318 -4.14 -9.98 -1.11
CA HIS A 318 -3.99 -10.99 -0.07
C HIS A 318 -4.45 -12.38 -0.57
N THR A 319 -5.65 -12.47 -1.13
CA THR A 319 -6.23 -13.74 -1.64
C THR A 319 -5.47 -14.31 -2.84
N ARG A 320 -4.74 -13.47 -3.59
CA ARG A 320 -3.86 -13.90 -4.69
C ARG A 320 -2.46 -14.28 -4.22
N ASN A 321 -2.28 -14.54 -2.92
CA ASN A 321 -1.00 -14.88 -2.29
C ASN A 321 0.08 -13.83 -2.57
N GLU A 322 -0.27 -12.55 -2.37
CA GLU A 322 0.58 -11.37 -2.59
C GLU A 322 1.12 -11.26 -4.02
N ASN A 323 0.30 -11.66 -5.00
CA ASN A 323 0.56 -11.43 -6.41
C ASN A 323 -0.05 -10.08 -6.84
N LEU A 324 0.78 -9.21 -7.40
CA LEU A 324 0.36 -7.86 -7.81
C LEU A 324 -0.32 -7.80 -9.18
N THR A 325 -0.29 -8.85 -10.00
CA THR A 325 -0.84 -8.79 -11.36
C THR A 325 -2.33 -8.44 -11.36
N ALA A 326 -3.15 -9.14 -10.57
CA ALA A 326 -4.59 -8.85 -10.52
C ALA A 326 -4.90 -7.47 -9.89
N PRO A 327 -4.29 -7.06 -8.76
CA PRO A 327 -4.45 -5.70 -8.22
C PRO A 327 -4.02 -4.59 -9.18
N ILE A 328 -2.87 -4.72 -9.86
CA ILE A 328 -2.40 -3.73 -10.85
C ILE A 328 -3.40 -3.59 -11.99
N THR A 329 -3.87 -4.72 -12.53
CA THR A 329 -4.87 -4.70 -13.59
C THR A 329 -6.19 -4.11 -13.09
N LEU A 330 -6.66 -4.48 -11.89
CA LEU A 330 -7.87 -3.90 -11.30
C LEU A 330 -7.74 -2.39 -11.22
N HIS A 331 -6.69 -1.89 -10.57
CA HIS A 331 -6.52 -0.48 -10.29
C HIS A 331 -6.41 0.35 -11.58
N GLY A 332 -5.47 0.01 -12.47
CA GLY A 332 -5.27 0.78 -13.70
C GLY A 332 -6.51 0.80 -14.60
N VAL A 333 -7.24 -0.32 -14.68
CA VAL A 333 -8.46 -0.43 -15.50
C VAL A 333 -9.63 0.29 -14.82
N TYR A 334 -9.76 0.22 -13.50
CA TYR A 334 -10.76 1.01 -12.75
C TYR A 334 -10.56 2.51 -12.98
N ASN A 335 -9.32 3.00 -12.89
CA ASN A 335 -9.00 4.41 -13.16
C ASN A 335 -9.32 4.77 -14.62
N SER A 336 -8.93 3.91 -15.56
CA SER A 336 -9.24 4.11 -16.98
C SER A 336 -10.74 4.16 -17.27
N ILE A 337 -11.52 3.28 -16.62
CA ILE A 337 -12.98 3.27 -16.75
C ILE A 337 -13.56 4.60 -16.22
N THR A 338 -13.08 5.04 -15.06
CA THR A 338 -13.53 6.27 -14.42
C THR A 338 -13.22 7.49 -15.28
N VAL A 339 -12.02 7.57 -15.87
CA VAL A 339 -11.62 8.65 -16.79
C VAL A 339 -12.49 8.69 -18.04
N ILE A 340 -12.72 7.54 -18.69
CA ILE A 340 -13.56 7.47 -19.89
C ILE A 340 -15.01 7.81 -19.54
N PHE A 341 -15.51 7.34 -18.39
CA PHE A 341 -16.84 7.66 -17.91
C PHE A 341 -17.00 9.17 -17.69
N GLY A 342 -16.07 9.83 -17.00
CA GLY A 342 -16.07 11.29 -16.80
C GLY A 342 -16.10 12.04 -18.13
N PHE A 343 -15.21 11.70 -19.07
CA PHE A 343 -15.18 12.31 -20.40
C PHE A 343 -16.53 12.17 -21.14
N LEU A 344 -17.12 10.96 -21.15
CA LEU A 344 -18.41 10.71 -21.79
C LEU A 344 -19.59 11.36 -21.05
N PHE A 345 -19.49 11.54 -19.74
CA PHE A 345 -20.51 12.19 -18.93
C PHE A 345 -20.61 13.69 -19.29
N TYR A 346 -19.48 14.38 -19.44
CA TYR A 346 -19.46 15.81 -19.78
C TYR A 346 -19.60 16.10 -21.29
N ASN A 347 -19.01 15.28 -22.15
CA ASN A 347 -18.91 15.56 -23.60
C ASN A 347 -19.74 14.62 -24.48
N GLY A 348 -20.22 13.51 -23.92
CA GLY A 348 -20.91 12.47 -24.66
C GLY A 348 -22.41 12.69 -24.77
N THR A 349 -23.04 11.85 -25.60
CA THR A 349 -24.50 11.72 -25.62
C THR A 349 -24.94 10.66 -24.61
N TYR A 350 -26.19 10.73 -24.15
CA TYR A 350 -26.79 9.66 -23.33
C TYR A 350 -26.67 8.27 -23.98
N LYS A 351 -26.77 8.20 -25.32
CA LYS A 351 -26.57 6.96 -26.07
C LYS A 351 -25.13 6.45 -25.97
N ALA A 352 -24.13 7.34 -26.04
CA ALA A 352 -22.72 6.97 -25.87
C ALA A 352 -22.45 6.44 -24.46
N LEU A 353 -22.97 7.13 -23.43
CA LEU A 353 -22.84 6.72 -22.04
C LEU A 353 -23.48 5.36 -21.76
N SER A 354 -24.73 5.16 -22.17
CA SER A 354 -25.43 3.87 -22.00
C SER A 354 -24.76 2.72 -22.76
N THR A 355 -24.25 2.97 -23.97
CA THR A 355 -23.46 2.00 -24.73
C THR A 355 -22.16 1.63 -24.00
N TYR A 356 -21.47 2.63 -23.45
CA TYR A 356 -20.26 2.43 -22.67
C TYR A 356 -20.50 1.57 -21.42
N ILE A 357 -21.57 1.85 -20.67
CA ILE A 357 -21.97 1.04 -19.51
C ILE A 357 -22.26 -0.41 -19.90
N LEU A 358 -22.96 -0.64 -21.03
CA LEU A 358 -23.19 -1.99 -21.53
C LEU A 358 -21.88 -2.72 -21.89
N ILE A 359 -20.93 -2.02 -22.51
CA ILE A 359 -19.62 -2.57 -22.88
C ILE A 359 -18.84 -3.03 -21.64
N ILE A 360 -18.77 -2.21 -20.59
CA ILE A 360 -18.03 -2.59 -19.37
C ILE A 360 -18.72 -3.73 -18.61
N ILE A 361 -20.05 -3.82 -18.62
CA ILE A 361 -20.79 -4.95 -18.05
C ILE A 361 -20.46 -6.23 -18.82
N LEU A 362 -20.47 -6.17 -20.16
CA LEU A 362 -20.11 -7.31 -21.00
C LEU A 362 -18.65 -7.74 -20.76
N LEU A 363 -17.73 -6.78 -20.64
CA LEU A 363 -16.32 -7.04 -20.29
C LEU A 363 -16.20 -7.81 -18.97
N MET A 364 -16.97 -7.42 -17.94
CA MET A 364 -17.00 -8.12 -16.65
C MET A 364 -17.47 -9.57 -16.80
N ILE A 365 -18.58 -9.80 -17.51
CA ILE A 365 -19.14 -11.13 -17.72
C ILE A 365 -18.16 -12.03 -18.45
N ILE A 366 -17.61 -11.54 -19.58
CA ILE A 366 -16.61 -12.27 -20.38
C ILE A 366 -15.37 -12.58 -19.54
N SER A 367 -14.95 -11.64 -18.70
CA SER A 367 -13.77 -11.80 -17.84
C SER A 367 -14.00 -12.87 -16.77
N PHE A 368 -15.14 -12.87 -16.08
CA PHE A 368 -15.45 -13.94 -15.11
C PHE A 368 -15.54 -15.31 -15.78
N ILE A 369 -16.23 -15.43 -16.91
CA ILE A 369 -16.31 -16.68 -17.68
C ILE A 369 -14.91 -17.17 -18.06
N SER A 370 -14.09 -16.28 -18.63
CA SER A 370 -12.71 -16.57 -19.03
C SER A 370 -11.85 -17.01 -17.85
N TYR A 371 -12.00 -16.37 -16.68
CA TYR A 371 -11.31 -16.78 -15.45
C TYR A 371 -11.67 -18.21 -15.04
N TYR A 372 -12.96 -18.57 -15.03
CA TYR A 372 -13.39 -19.92 -14.66
C TYR A 372 -12.90 -20.98 -15.65
N ILE A 373 -12.91 -20.69 -16.96
CA ILE A 373 -12.34 -21.56 -17.99
C ILE A 373 -10.83 -21.76 -17.76
N LEU A 374 -10.07 -20.68 -17.57
CA LEU A 374 -8.63 -20.76 -17.33
C LEU A 374 -8.29 -21.52 -16.03
N LYS A 375 -9.11 -21.33 -14.98
CA LYS A 375 -8.98 -22.07 -13.72
C LYS A 375 -9.27 -23.56 -13.90
N TYR A 376 -10.23 -23.93 -14.75
CA TYR A 376 -10.50 -25.33 -15.08
C TYR A 376 -9.33 -25.96 -15.86
N ILE A 377 -8.82 -25.27 -16.89
CA ILE A 377 -7.66 -25.72 -17.68
C ILE A 377 -6.41 -25.91 -16.80
N GLU A 378 -6.20 -25.04 -15.81
CA GLU A 378 -5.09 -25.15 -14.87
C GLU A 378 -5.21 -26.36 -13.93
N LYS A 379 -6.43 -26.79 -13.58
CA LYS A 379 -6.67 -27.97 -12.73
C LYS A 379 -6.59 -29.29 -13.50
N GLY A 380 -6.85 -29.26 -14.81
CA GLY A 380 -6.79 -30.43 -15.68
C GLY A 380 -5.39 -30.75 -16.23
N LYS A 381 -4.38 -29.97 -15.82
CA LYS A 381 -2.95 -30.21 -16.06
C LYS A 381 -2.28 -30.52 -14.73
#